data_AF-A0A4U5N1Q4-F1
#
_entry.id   AF-A0A4U5N1Q4-F1
#
_cell.length_a   1.000
_cell.length_b   1.000
_cell.length_c   1.000
_cell.angle_alpha   90.00
_cell.angle_beta   90.00
_cell.angle_gamma   90.00
#
_symmetry.space_group_name_H-M   'P 1'
#
loop_
_entity.id
_entity.type
_entity.pdbx_description
1 polymer ?
#
loop_
_entity_poly.entity_id
_entity_poly.type
_entity_poly.pdbx_seq_one_letter_code
_entity_poly.pdbx_strand_id
1 'polypeptide(L)'
;MDKKRVDLFSAWKNLNGVVVTVDSNEHVLQLLLNLKNNEQLCYLDLEQDSLQDALLNLVCELLLRKQFFQLRFNKFVTQVKNRIKEVWIQDKQRFTGKSIRWDQKVKLHNASFKCLGRVDELNLRYQADNLVLDYVNLEAIASTTLNEFIHGITRTVMRFA
;
A
#
# COMPACT_ATOMS: atom_id res chain seq x y z
N MET A 1 -10.57 -10.28 -17.32
CA MET A 1 -9.74 -11.49 -17.18
C MET A 1 -10.64 -12.70 -17.34
N ASP A 2 -10.28 -13.71 -18.14
CA ASP A 2 -11.11 -14.91 -18.31
C ASP A 2 -10.91 -15.94 -17.19
N LYS A 3 -11.86 -16.87 -17.04
CA LYS A 3 -11.84 -17.93 -16.02
C LYS A 3 -10.63 -18.86 -16.11
N LYS A 4 -10.19 -19.22 -17.33
CA LYS A 4 -9.04 -20.12 -17.52
C LYS A 4 -7.75 -19.50 -16.99
N ARG A 5 -7.58 -18.19 -17.15
CA ARG A 5 -6.46 -17.42 -16.60
C ARG A 5 -6.52 -17.34 -15.08
N VAL A 6 -7.70 -17.11 -14.50
CA VAL A 6 -7.91 -17.14 -13.04
C VAL A 6 -7.40 -18.48 -12.48
N ASP A 7 -7.84 -19.59 -13.05
CA ASP A 7 -7.49 -20.94 -12.59
C ASP A 7 -5.98 -21.21 -12.72
N LEU A 8 -5.37 -20.80 -13.84
CA LEU A 8 -3.94 -20.96 -14.08
C LEU A 8 -3.10 -20.23 -13.03
N PHE A 9 -3.38 -18.95 -12.78
CA PHE A 9 -2.60 -18.16 -11.81
C PHE A 9 -2.85 -18.61 -10.38
N SER A 10 -4.06 -19.07 -10.07
CA SER A 10 -4.40 -19.60 -8.75
C SER A 10 -3.63 -20.88 -8.40
N ALA A 11 -3.21 -21.66 -9.40
CA ALA A 11 -2.43 -22.88 -9.21
C ALA A 11 -0.96 -22.62 -8.86
N TRP A 12 -0.47 -21.38 -8.94
CA TRP A 12 0.92 -21.04 -8.69
C TRP A 12 1.22 -20.94 -7.19
N LYS A 13 1.69 -22.06 -6.63
CA LYS A 13 2.02 -22.18 -5.19
C LYS A 13 3.17 -21.27 -4.73
N ASN A 14 4.03 -20.84 -5.64
CA ASN A 14 5.21 -20.01 -5.35
C ASN A 14 5.04 -18.56 -5.80
N LEU A 15 3.79 -18.08 -5.88
CA LEU A 15 3.52 -16.70 -6.28
C LEU A 15 3.72 -15.75 -5.09
N ASN A 16 4.76 -14.92 -5.18
CA ASN A 16 5.11 -13.99 -4.10
C ASN A 16 4.48 -12.60 -4.27
N GLY A 17 4.01 -12.29 -5.46
CA GLY A 17 3.50 -10.97 -5.80
C GLY A 17 2.42 -11.03 -6.89
N VAL A 18 1.42 -10.17 -6.76
CA VAL A 18 0.37 -10.00 -7.76
C VAL A 18 0.27 -8.54 -8.13
N VAL A 19 0.22 -8.26 -9.44
CA VAL A 19 -0.06 -6.93 -9.98
C VAL A 19 -1.37 -7.00 -10.74
N VAL A 20 -2.34 -6.18 -10.36
CA VAL A 20 -3.64 -6.09 -11.03
C VAL A 20 -3.76 -4.72 -11.71
N THR A 21 -3.66 -4.74 -13.04
CA THR A 21 -3.71 -3.54 -13.89
C THR A 21 -5.08 -3.33 -14.56
N VAL A 22 -6.09 -4.12 -14.20
CA VAL A 22 -7.42 -4.13 -14.82
C VAL A 22 -8.47 -3.79 -13.79
N ASP A 23 -9.49 -3.02 -14.15
CA ASP A 23 -10.56 -2.60 -13.23
C ASP A 23 -11.15 -3.74 -12.40
N SER A 24 -11.46 -3.42 -11.15
CA SER A 24 -12.05 -4.32 -10.16
C SER A 24 -13.36 -4.88 -10.69
N ASN A 25 -13.38 -6.19 -10.89
CA ASN A 25 -14.54 -6.96 -11.29
C ASN A 25 -14.54 -8.30 -10.55
N GLU A 26 -15.59 -9.09 -10.76
CA GLU A 26 -15.78 -10.39 -10.12
C GLU A 26 -14.61 -11.35 -10.37
N HIS A 27 -13.94 -11.28 -11.52
CA HIS A 27 -12.79 -12.14 -11.82
C HIS A 27 -11.53 -11.74 -11.04
N VAL A 28 -11.31 -10.44 -10.82
CA VAL A 28 -10.22 -9.96 -9.96
C VAL A 28 -10.46 -10.41 -8.52
N LEU A 29 -11.70 -10.24 -8.05
CA LEU A 29 -12.10 -10.71 -6.72
C LEU A 29 -11.87 -12.22 -6.58
N GLN A 30 -12.32 -13.02 -7.54
CA GLN A 30 -12.14 -14.47 -7.52
C GLN A 30 -10.67 -14.88 -7.52
N LEU A 31 -9.82 -14.21 -8.32
CA LEU A 31 -8.38 -14.47 -8.31
C LEU A 31 -7.78 -14.23 -6.93
N LEU A 32 -8.06 -13.08 -6.31
CA LEU A 32 -7.50 -12.77 -5.00
C LEU A 32 -8.10 -13.67 -3.90
N LEU A 33 -9.35 -14.10 -4.02
CA LEU A 33 -9.95 -15.08 -3.12
C LEU A 33 -9.23 -16.43 -3.20
N ASN A 34 -8.91 -16.90 -4.41
CA ASN A 34 -8.15 -18.13 -4.60
C ASN A 34 -6.73 -18.01 -4.03
N LEU A 35 -6.13 -16.82 -4.09
CA LEU A 35 -4.79 -16.55 -3.58
C LEU A 35 -4.76 -16.19 -2.09
N LYS A 36 -5.91 -15.98 -1.44
CA LYS A 36 -6.03 -15.53 -0.04
C LYS A 36 -5.24 -16.40 0.94
N ASN A 37 -5.20 -17.71 0.69
CA ASN A 37 -4.54 -18.69 1.56
C ASN A 37 -3.12 -19.05 1.08
N ASN A 38 -2.60 -18.38 0.04
CA ASN A 38 -1.25 -18.61 -0.43
C ASN A 38 -0.23 -18.02 0.57
N GLU A 39 0.54 -18.90 1.21
CA GLU A 39 1.52 -18.52 2.24
C GLU A 39 2.78 -17.85 1.67
N GLN A 40 2.98 -17.91 0.35
CA GLN A 40 4.09 -17.24 -0.33
C GLN A 40 3.73 -15.83 -0.78
N LEU A 41 2.44 -15.47 -0.84
CA LEU A 41 2.01 -14.16 -1.32
C LEU A 41 2.37 -13.05 -0.33
N CYS A 42 3.30 -12.21 -0.75
CA CYS A 42 3.92 -11.21 0.11
C CYS A 42 3.56 -9.76 -0.29
N TYR A 43 3.16 -9.55 -1.54
CA TYR A 43 2.87 -8.23 -2.10
C TYR A 43 1.68 -8.22 -3.06
N LEU A 44 0.92 -7.13 -3.03
CA LEU A 44 -0.17 -6.85 -3.97
C LEU A 44 -0.06 -5.41 -4.51
N ASP A 45 -0.19 -5.27 -5.81
CA ASP A 45 -0.30 -3.99 -6.52
C ASP A 45 -1.68 -3.87 -7.16
N LEU A 46 -2.33 -2.74 -6.91
CA LEU A 46 -3.66 -2.45 -7.44
C LEU A 46 -3.61 -1.12 -8.20
N GLU A 47 -3.69 -1.21 -9.52
CA GLU A 47 -3.84 -0.04 -10.38
C GLU A 47 -5.33 0.28 -10.53
N GLN A 48 -5.94 0.79 -9.45
CA GLN A 48 -7.38 0.97 -9.34
C GLN A 48 -7.74 2.37 -8.86
N ASP A 49 -8.77 2.95 -9.46
CA ASP A 49 -9.32 4.25 -9.08
C ASP A 49 -10.34 4.12 -7.94
N SER A 50 -10.95 2.94 -7.81
CA SER A 50 -11.92 2.60 -6.79
C SER A 50 -11.86 1.11 -6.48
N LEU A 51 -12.32 0.72 -5.30
CA LEU A 51 -12.48 -0.67 -4.92
C LEU A 51 -13.91 -0.92 -4.50
N GLN A 52 -14.48 -2.01 -5.00
CA GLN A 52 -15.73 -2.54 -4.45
C GLN A 52 -15.49 -3.03 -3.02
N ASP A 53 -16.50 -2.93 -2.15
CA ASP A 53 -16.37 -3.26 -0.72
C ASP A 53 -15.85 -4.69 -0.47
N ALA A 54 -16.26 -5.65 -1.29
CA ALA A 54 -15.78 -7.03 -1.19
C ALA A 54 -14.26 -7.12 -1.44
N LEU A 55 -13.76 -6.41 -2.46
CA LEU A 55 -12.34 -6.37 -2.77
C LEU A 55 -11.56 -5.59 -1.72
N LEU A 56 -12.11 -4.47 -1.23
CA LEU A 56 -11.52 -3.68 -0.15
C LEU A 56 -11.32 -4.52 1.12
N ASN A 57 -12.35 -5.27 1.53
CA ASN A 57 -12.26 -6.15 2.70
C ASN A 57 -11.21 -7.24 2.50
N LEU A 58 -11.18 -7.89 1.34
CA LEU A 58 -10.19 -8.90 1.02
C LEU A 58 -8.75 -8.36 1.04
N VAL A 59 -8.52 -7.16 0.49
CA VAL A 59 -7.21 -6.50 0.51
C VAL A 59 -6.77 -6.19 1.93
N CYS A 60 -7.69 -5.75 2.79
CA CYS A 60 -7.40 -5.54 4.20
C CYS A 60 -7.07 -6.87 4.91
N GLU A 61 -7.79 -7.95 4.63
CA GLU A 61 -7.49 -9.27 5.17
C GLU A 61 -6.11 -9.79 4.75
N LEU A 62 -5.76 -9.63 3.47
CA LEU A 62 -4.45 -9.98 2.92
C LEU A 62 -3.34 -9.19 3.62
N LEU A 63 -3.54 -7.89 3.81
CA LEU A 63 -2.58 -7.04 4.51
C LEU A 63 -2.28 -7.57 5.91
N LEU A 64 -3.28 -8.08 6.63
CA LEU A 64 -3.12 -8.61 7.99
C LEU A 64 -2.53 -10.03 8.08
N ARG A 65 -2.18 -10.66 6.96
CA ARG A 65 -1.53 -11.98 6.94
C ARG A 65 -0.06 -11.85 7.36
N LYS A 66 0.47 -12.85 8.07
CA LYS A 66 1.83 -12.79 8.64
C LYS A 66 2.93 -12.54 7.58
N GLN A 67 2.85 -13.21 6.43
CA GLN A 67 3.84 -13.14 5.36
C GLN A 67 3.76 -11.85 4.53
N PHE A 68 2.61 -11.16 4.55
CA PHE A 68 2.34 -10.05 3.66
C PHE A 68 3.06 -8.80 4.15
N PHE A 69 3.83 -8.12 3.31
CA PHE A 69 4.63 -6.96 3.73
C PHE A 69 4.31 -5.68 2.96
N GLN A 70 3.70 -5.75 1.77
CA GLN A 70 3.48 -4.55 0.96
C GLN A 70 2.19 -4.55 0.15
N LEU A 71 1.42 -3.48 0.31
CA LEU A 71 0.30 -3.14 -0.55
C LEU A 71 0.62 -1.86 -1.32
N ARG A 72 0.47 -1.88 -2.64
CA ARG A 72 0.70 -0.71 -3.50
C ARG A 72 -0.57 -0.32 -4.24
N PHE A 73 -0.76 0.97 -4.34
CA PHE A 73 -1.80 1.59 -5.11
C PHE A 73 -1.20 2.61 -6.07
N ASN A 74 -1.62 2.58 -7.33
CA ASN A 74 -1.28 3.68 -8.24
C ASN A 74 -2.05 4.95 -7.88
N LYS A 75 -3.31 4.80 -7.42
CA LYS A 75 -4.15 5.94 -7.04
C LYS A 75 -4.57 5.94 -5.58
N PHE A 76 -4.78 7.13 -5.04
CA PHE A 76 -5.29 7.30 -3.68
C PHE A 76 -6.78 6.96 -3.61
N VAL A 77 -7.09 5.87 -2.93
CA VAL A 77 -8.46 5.43 -2.65
C VAL A 77 -8.80 5.76 -1.20
N THR A 78 -9.65 6.76 -0.97
CA THR A 78 -9.97 7.23 0.40
C THR A 78 -10.55 6.13 1.29
N GLN A 79 -11.37 5.23 0.73
CA GLN A 79 -11.98 4.11 1.47
C GLN A 79 -10.91 3.17 2.04
N VAL A 80 -9.83 2.90 1.28
CA VAL A 80 -8.67 2.10 1.72
C VAL A 80 -8.01 2.72 2.93
N LYS A 81 -7.73 4.03 2.88
CA LYS A 81 -7.12 4.75 4.01
C LYS A 81 -7.98 4.65 5.26
N ASN A 82 -9.28 4.90 5.14
CA ASN A 82 -10.20 4.87 6.28
C ASN A 82 -10.27 3.47 6.89
N ARG A 83 -10.42 2.44 6.05
CA ARG A 83 -10.51 1.06 6.50
C ARG A 83 -9.23 0.58 7.18
N ILE A 84 -8.07 0.86 6.61
CA ILE A 84 -6.78 0.54 7.25
C ILE A 84 -6.63 1.25 8.58
N LYS A 85 -7.03 2.51 8.68
CA LYS A 85 -6.96 3.25 9.94
C LYS A 85 -7.85 2.61 11.02
N GLU A 86 -9.08 2.23 10.67
CA GLU A 86 -10.00 1.53 11.59
C GLU A 86 -9.39 0.24 12.11
N VAL A 87 -8.88 -0.60 11.22
CA VAL A 87 -8.31 -1.91 11.56
C VAL A 87 -7.01 -1.74 12.37
N TRP A 88 -6.17 -0.76 12.02
CA TRP A 88 -4.93 -0.48 12.76
C TRP A 88 -5.20 0.00 14.19
N ILE A 89 -6.24 0.81 14.41
CA ILE A 89 -6.65 1.23 15.77
C ILE A 89 -7.04 0.02 16.63
N GLN A 90 -7.64 -1.00 16.02
CA GLN A 90 -8.08 -2.21 16.73
C GLN A 90 -6.93 -3.18 17.02
N ASP A 91 -5.98 -3.33 16.09
CA ASP A 91 -4.89 -4.31 16.22
C ASP A 91 -3.59 -3.80 15.56
N LYS A 92 -2.85 -2.97 16.29
CA LYS A 92 -1.58 -2.39 15.81
C LYS A 92 -0.52 -3.43 15.51
N GLN A 93 -0.42 -4.50 16.32
CA GLN A 93 0.66 -5.48 16.25
C GLN A 93 0.63 -6.26 14.93
N ARG A 94 -0.57 -6.56 14.42
CA ARG A 94 -0.70 -7.24 13.12
C ARG A 94 -0.18 -6.44 11.95
N PHE A 95 0.06 -5.14 12.10
CA PHE A 95 0.62 -4.32 11.03
C PHE A 95 2.14 -4.21 11.05
N THR A 96 2.81 -4.58 12.15
CA THR A 96 4.27 -4.41 12.28
C THR A 96 5.02 -5.07 11.11
N GLY A 97 5.97 -4.33 10.53
CA GLY A 97 6.78 -4.75 9.39
C GLY A 97 6.09 -4.56 8.03
N LYS A 98 4.88 -4.01 7.99
CA LYS A 98 4.13 -3.82 6.74
C LYS A 98 4.27 -2.41 6.20
N SER A 99 3.97 -2.27 4.91
CA SER A 99 3.96 -0.99 4.22
C SER A 99 2.77 -0.86 3.27
N ILE A 100 2.29 0.37 3.13
CA ILE A 100 1.34 0.76 2.10
C ILE A 100 1.95 1.91 1.31
N ARG A 101 1.95 1.79 -0.02
CA ARG A 101 2.50 2.79 -0.94
C ARG A 101 1.41 3.31 -1.86
N TRP A 102 1.39 4.62 -2.05
CA TRP A 102 0.64 5.29 -3.09
C TRP A 102 1.61 5.96 -4.06
N ASP A 103 1.44 5.74 -5.36
CA ASP A 103 2.20 6.42 -6.41
C ASP A 103 1.64 7.81 -6.74
N GLN A 104 1.40 8.56 -5.67
CA GLN A 104 1.09 9.98 -5.71
C GLN A 104 1.35 10.63 -4.35
N LYS A 105 1.30 11.96 -4.33
CA LYS A 105 1.32 12.77 -3.10
C LYS A 105 -0.02 12.64 -2.37
N VAL A 106 0.00 12.02 -1.19
CA VAL A 106 -1.16 11.85 -0.30
C VAL A 106 -0.85 12.44 1.06
N LYS A 107 -1.54 13.51 1.44
CA LYS A 107 -1.36 14.06 2.79
C LYS A 107 -1.97 13.12 3.84
N LEU A 108 -1.13 12.43 4.60
CA LEU A 108 -1.50 11.47 5.64
C LEU A 108 -1.09 11.94 7.04
N HIS A 109 -0.04 12.75 7.15
CA HIS A 109 0.36 13.33 8.43
C HIS A 109 -0.61 14.43 8.89
N ASN A 110 -0.70 14.60 10.20
CA ASN A 110 -1.39 15.69 10.87
C ASN A 110 -0.52 16.21 12.03
N ALA A 111 -1.09 17.00 12.95
CA ALA A 111 -0.35 17.57 14.08
C ALA A 111 0.25 16.54 15.05
N SER A 112 -0.19 15.28 15.06
CA SER A 112 0.40 14.23 15.91
C SER A 112 1.71 13.67 15.36
N PHE A 113 2.07 14.01 14.12
CA PHE A 113 3.32 13.57 13.50
C PHE A 113 4.43 14.60 13.73
N LYS A 114 5.57 14.11 14.21
CA LYS A 114 6.82 14.87 14.21
C LYS A 114 7.44 14.81 12.81
N CYS A 115 7.71 15.97 12.21
CA CYS A 115 8.54 16.06 11.02
C CYS A 115 10.00 15.82 11.39
N LEU A 116 10.64 14.83 10.77
CA LEU A 116 12.06 14.53 10.97
C LEU A 116 12.94 15.18 9.89
N GLY A 117 12.34 15.90 8.94
CA GLY A 117 13.05 16.49 7.81
C GLY A 117 13.40 15.46 6.74
N ARG A 118 14.35 15.82 5.87
CA ARG A 118 14.88 14.92 4.84
C ARG A 118 15.81 13.91 5.52
N VAL A 119 15.47 12.63 5.42
CA VAL A 119 16.27 11.53 6.01
C VAL A 119 17.28 10.97 5.01
N ASP A 120 17.03 11.21 3.72
CA ASP A 120 17.94 11.01 2.61
C ASP A 120 17.54 11.97 1.47
N GLU A 121 18.19 11.85 0.31
CA GLU A 121 17.94 12.71 -0.84
C GLU A 121 16.50 12.62 -1.35
N LEU A 122 15.88 11.45 -1.29
CA LEU A 122 14.60 11.20 -1.93
C LEU A 122 13.42 11.23 -0.95
N ASN A 123 13.67 11.19 0.36
CA ASN A 123 12.63 10.98 1.38
C ASN A 123 12.55 12.13 2.41
N LEU A 124 11.34 12.71 2.55
CA LEU A 124 10.95 13.55 3.67
C LEU A 124 10.10 12.73 4.65
N ARG A 125 10.57 12.59 5.89
CA ARG A 125 9.97 11.69 6.88
C ARG A 125 9.16 12.40 7.95
N TYR A 126 8.00 11.82 8.26
CA TYR A 126 7.17 12.13 9.41
C TYR A 126 6.99 10.87 10.25
N GLN A 127 6.94 11.00 11.58
CA GLN A 127 6.76 9.87 12.48
C GLN A 127 5.77 10.19 13.60
N ALA A 128 4.91 9.23 13.93
CA ALA A 128 4.00 9.26 15.08
C ALA A 128 3.84 7.85 15.65
N ASP A 129 4.13 7.64 16.93
CA ASP A 129 4.07 6.32 17.57
C ASP A 129 4.89 5.29 16.75
N ASN A 130 4.26 4.19 16.33
CA ASN A 130 4.84 3.16 15.48
C ASN A 130 4.50 3.34 13.98
N LEU A 131 4.12 4.55 13.56
CA LEU A 131 3.90 4.89 12.15
C LEU A 131 4.99 5.79 11.60
N VAL A 132 5.52 5.40 10.45
CA VAL A 132 6.47 6.18 9.66
C VAL A 132 5.84 6.52 8.32
N LEU A 133 5.82 7.80 7.97
CA LEU A 133 5.35 8.31 6.69
C LEU A 133 6.52 8.93 5.94
N ASP A 134 6.82 8.42 4.75
CA ASP A 134 7.77 9.02 3.83
C ASP A 134 7.04 9.62 2.63
N TYR A 135 7.35 10.89 2.37
CA TYR A 135 7.06 11.54 1.10
C TYR A 135 8.27 11.44 0.21
N VAL A 136 8.09 10.85 -0.97
CA VAL A 136 9.19 10.56 -1.90
C VAL A 136 9.15 11.53 -3.07
N ASN A 137 10.27 12.20 -3.32
CA ASN A 137 10.51 12.95 -4.56
C ASN A 137 11.70 12.29 -5.27
N LEU A 138 11.42 11.63 -6.40
CA LEU A 138 12.42 10.85 -7.14
C LEU A 138 13.40 11.70 -7.95
N GLU A 139 13.05 12.97 -8.17
CA GLU A 139 13.87 13.94 -8.91
C GLU A 139 14.65 14.86 -7.95
N ALA A 140 14.53 14.64 -6.64
CA ALA A 140 15.24 15.42 -5.64
C ALA A 140 16.73 15.05 -5.63
N ILE A 141 17.55 16.07 -5.44
CA ILE A 141 19.00 15.97 -5.25
C ILE A 141 19.38 16.60 -3.91
N ALA A 142 20.65 16.47 -3.49
CA ALA A 142 21.14 17.02 -2.23
C ALA A 142 20.79 18.52 -2.05
N SER A 143 20.89 19.32 -3.12
CA SER A 143 20.63 20.77 -3.08
C SER A 143 19.15 21.17 -3.20
N THR A 144 18.23 20.23 -3.41
CA THR A 144 16.79 20.54 -3.51
C THR A 144 16.28 21.15 -2.21
N THR A 145 15.68 22.34 -2.30
CA THR A 145 15.08 23.01 -1.14
C THR A 145 13.84 22.26 -0.66
N LEU A 146 13.40 22.50 0.59
CA LEU A 146 12.20 21.85 1.10
C LEU A 146 10.94 22.18 0.27
N ASN A 147 10.82 23.42 -0.21
CA ASN A 147 9.68 23.83 -1.02
C ASN A 147 9.67 23.11 -2.37
N GLU A 148 10.79 23.05 -3.07
CA GLU A 148 10.92 22.29 -4.33
C GLU A 148 10.67 20.80 -4.08
N PHE A 149 11.21 20.26 -2.98
CA PHE A 149 11.00 18.87 -2.60
C PHE A 149 9.51 18.56 -2.49
N ILE A 150 8.75 19.37 -1.73
CA ILE A 150 7.32 19.19 -1.49
C ILE A 150 6.50 19.27 -2.79
N HIS A 151 6.91 20.10 -3.75
CA HIS A 151 6.25 20.20 -5.06
C HIS A 151 6.50 18.96 -5.92
N GLY A 152 7.70 18.39 -5.88
CA GLY A 152 8.07 17.20 -6.66
C GLY A 152 7.74 15.85 -6.01
N ILE A 153 6.96 15.81 -4.92
CA ILE A 153 6.56 14.54 -4.31
C ILE A 153 5.73 13.71 -5.32
N THR A 154 6.24 12.54 -5.66
CA THR A 154 5.59 11.58 -6.56
C THR A 154 5.06 10.35 -5.84
N ARG A 155 5.50 10.06 -4.61
CA ARG A 155 5.01 8.89 -3.86
C ARG A 155 4.81 9.20 -2.38
N THR A 156 3.91 8.44 -1.77
CA THR A 156 3.69 8.43 -0.33
C THR A 156 3.79 7.00 0.16
N VAL A 157 4.62 6.77 1.18
CA VAL A 157 4.82 5.44 1.77
C VAL A 157 4.51 5.52 3.26
N MET A 158 3.58 4.68 3.71
CA MET A 158 3.28 4.48 5.12
C MET A 158 3.86 3.14 5.56
N ARG A 159 4.62 3.12 6.65
CA ARG A 159 5.18 1.92 7.26
C ARG A 159 4.77 1.83 8.72
N PHE A 160 4.55 0.60 9.16
CA PHE A 160 4.20 0.25 10.53
C PHE A 160 5.42 -0.39 11.18
N ALA A 161 6.06 0.35 12.09
CA ALA A 161 7.22 -0.07 12.88
C ALA A 161 6.81 -0.89 14.11
#